data_AF-W6QLF5-F1
#
_entry.id   AF-W6QLF5-F1
#
_cell.length_a   1.000
_cell.length_b   1.000
_cell.length_c   1.000
_cell.angle_alpha   90.00
_cell.angle_beta   90.00
_cell.angle_gamma   90.00
#
_symmetry.space_group_name_H-M   'P 1'
#
loop_
_entity.id
_entity.type
_entity.pdbx_description
1 polymer ?
#
loop_
_entity_poly.entity_id
_entity_poly.type
_entity_poly.pdbx_seq_one_letter_code
_entity_poly.pdbx_strand_id
1 'polypeptide(L)'
;MDHVARISQQNSQNDESDVEAGDLDGQQAYMLVYLQVPHQGTEFFPPNERAKQAAARGHCEVEAIKAFHKQYSTITPALLGIKEDVQDQQGVIPGGFAIHFVFQRVPGYRLWEDHVMPKHRAQPHRFFTDFTVPERDQIRESFNKGYRELNKLGWVPYYPSATKLIWDPIASKLYFVDFRDVH
;
A
#
# COMPACT_ATOMS: atom_id res chain seq x y z
N MET A 1 59.56 6.75 -40.02
CA MET A 1 58.37 6.21 -40.69
C MET A 1 58.22 4.78 -40.23
N ASP A 2 57.12 4.55 -39.50
CA ASP A 2 56.48 3.28 -39.18
C ASP A 2 57.19 2.30 -38.22
N HIS A 3 56.50 1.56 -37.38
CA HIS A 3 55.31 1.81 -36.55
C HIS A 3 55.25 0.59 -35.59
N VAL A 4 55.09 0.89 -34.30
CA VAL A 4 54.37 0.11 -33.26
C VAL A 4 54.81 -1.32 -32.90
N ALA A 5 55.21 -1.42 -31.63
CA ALA A 5 55.32 -2.63 -30.83
C ALA A 5 53.96 -3.31 -30.61
N ARG A 6 53.92 -4.64 -30.78
CA ARG A 6 52.83 -5.50 -30.30
C ARG A 6 52.88 -5.56 -28.77
N ILE A 7 51.81 -5.09 -28.12
CA ILE A 7 51.53 -5.37 -26.72
C ILE A 7 50.12 -5.95 -26.63
N SER A 8 50.04 -7.14 -26.02
CA SER A 8 48.81 -7.85 -25.68
C SER A 8 47.85 -6.95 -24.91
N GLN A 9 46.62 -6.84 -25.39
CA GLN A 9 45.49 -6.45 -24.55
C GLN A 9 45.03 -7.70 -23.78
N GLN A 10 45.15 -7.65 -22.46
CA GLN A 10 44.49 -8.59 -21.57
C GLN A 10 43.58 -7.79 -20.64
N ASN A 11 42.30 -8.16 -20.71
CA ASN A 11 41.14 -7.62 -20.02
C ASN A 11 41.40 -7.06 -18.61
N SER A 12 40.97 -5.82 -18.40
CA SER A 12 40.63 -5.31 -17.08
C SER A 12 39.18 -4.86 -17.16
N GLN A 13 38.27 -5.81 -16.96
CA GLN A 13 36.87 -5.52 -16.63
C GLN A 13 36.87 -5.02 -15.20
N ASN A 14 36.51 -3.75 -15.02
CA ASN A 14 36.27 -3.16 -13.72
C ASN A 14 35.02 -3.82 -13.12
N ASP A 15 35.20 -4.40 -11.94
CA ASP A 15 34.14 -4.78 -11.00
C ASP A 15 33.46 -3.48 -10.50
N GLU A 16 32.53 -2.95 -11.29
CA GLU A 16 31.37 -2.27 -10.71
C GLU A 16 30.46 -3.39 -10.21
N SER A 17 30.58 -3.68 -8.92
CA SER A 17 29.60 -4.49 -8.22
C SER A 17 28.29 -3.69 -8.21
N ASP A 18 27.50 -3.93 -9.25
CA ASP A 18 26.06 -3.74 -9.20
C ASP A 18 25.60 -4.35 -7.88
N VAL A 19 25.10 -3.48 -7.00
CA VAL A 19 24.39 -3.89 -5.81
C VAL A 19 23.12 -4.54 -6.34
N GLU A 20 23.20 -5.86 -6.58
CA GLU A 20 22.06 -6.67 -6.98
C GLU A 20 20.94 -6.36 -6.01
N ALA A 21 19.92 -5.66 -6.50
CA ALA A 21 18.65 -5.53 -5.84
C ALA A 21 18.16 -6.96 -5.65
N GLY A 22 18.32 -7.46 -4.43
CA GLY A 22 17.94 -8.82 -4.06
C GLY A 22 16.56 -9.11 -4.61
N ASP A 23 16.50 -10.19 -5.37
CA ASP A 23 15.35 -10.76 -6.06
C ASP A 23 14.02 -10.46 -5.35
N LEU A 24 13.34 -9.40 -5.79
CA LEU A 24 11.96 -9.12 -5.40
C LEU A 24 11.09 -10.06 -6.22
N ASP A 25 10.96 -11.27 -5.71
CA ASP A 25 10.27 -12.46 -6.22
C ASP A 25 8.81 -12.19 -6.65
N GLY A 26 8.60 -11.40 -7.72
CA GLY A 26 7.30 -11.03 -8.28
C GLY A 26 6.30 -10.35 -7.34
N GLN A 27 6.67 -10.02 -6.10
CA GLN A 27 5.75 -9.57 -5.07
C GLN A 27 5.27 -8.15 -5.35
N GLN A 28 4.02 -8.03 -5.79
CA GLN A 28 3.37 -6.73 -5.99
C GLN A 28 3.01 -6.08 -4.66
N ALA A 29 3.10 -4.76 -4.61
CA ALA A 29 2.76 -3.96 -3.44
C ALA A 29 1.99 -2.69 -3.85
N TYR A 30 1.28 -2.13 -2.87
CA TYR A 30 0.75 -0.78 -2.96
C TYR A 30 1.57 0.14 -2.05
N MET A 31 1.79 1.37 -2.51
CA MET A 31 2.31 2.45 -1.68
C MET A 31 1.19 3.46 -1.44
N LEU A 32 0.93 3.79 -0.18
CA LEU A 32 0.07 4.91 0.20
C LEU A 32 0.93 6.05 0.71
N VAL A 33 0.58 7.27 0.31
CA VAL A 33 1.26 8.50 0.71
C VAL A 33 0.27 9.45 1.38
N TYR A 34 0.51 9.78 2.63
CA TYR A 34 -0.13 10.88 3.33
C TYR A 34 0.81 12.07 3.31
N LEU A 35 0.45 13.09 2.52
CA LEU A 35 1.20 14.33 2.39
C LEU A 35 0.34 15.50 2.84
N GLN A 36 0.85 16.32 3.76
CA GLN A 36 0.19 17.57 4.10
C GLN A 36 0.33 18.57 2.95
N VAL A 37 -0.79 19.11 2.49
CA VAL A 37 -0.84 20.11 1.41
C VAL A 37 -1.31 21.47 1.94
N PRO A 38 -0.98 22.57 1.24
CA PRO A 38 -1.48 23.91 1.60
C PRO A 38 -3.00 23.96 1.70
N HIS A 39 -3.50 24.84 2.56
CA HIS A 39 -4.89 25.26 2.51
C HIS A 39 -5.19 25.91 1.14
N GLN A 40 -6.41 25.71 0.66
CA GLN A 40 -6.85 26.28 -0.59
C GLN A 40 -6.66 27.80 -0.61
N GLY A 41 -6.03 28.32 -1.68
CA GLY A 41 -5.71 29.74 -1.84
C GLY A 41 -4.39 30.19 -1.21
N THR A 42 -3.66 29.28 -0.55
CA THR A 42 -2.35 29.57 0.06
C THR A 42 -1.19 28.84 -0.63
N GLU A 43 -1.45 28.18 -1.76
CA GLU A 43 -0.51 27.31 -2.46
C GLU A 43 0.77 28.05 -2.88
N PHE A 44 0.61 29.34 -3.23
CA PHE A 44 1.70 30.21 -3.68
C PHE A 44 2.21 31.15 -2.60
N PHE A 45 1.76 31.00 -1.35
CA PHE A 45 2.31 31.81 -0.27
C PHE A 45 3.79 31.47 -0.04
N PRO A 46 4.57 32.43 0.48
CA PRO A 46 5.95 32.19 0.89
C PRO A 46 6.08 30.95 1.80
N PRO A 47 7.17 30.17 1.71
CA PRO A 47 7.34 28.93 2.48
C PRO A 47 7.16 29.10 4.00
N ASN A 48 7.60 30.22 4.56
CA ASN A 48 7.44 30.54 5.98
C ASN A 48 5.98 30.78 6.39
N GLU A 49 5.12 31.26 5.49
CA GLU A 49 3.68 31.40 5.73
C GLU A 49 2.97 30.05 5.62
N ARG A 50 3.36 29.22 4.63
CA ARG A 50 2.86 27.84 4.51
C ARG A 50 3.28 26.97 5.69
N ALA A 51 4.48 27.15 6.22
CA ALA A 51 4.99 26.40 7.37
C ALA A 51 4.11 26.55 8.63
N LYS A 52 3.44 27.70 8.79
CA LYS A 52 2.51 27.93 9.91
C LYS A 52 1.29 27.00 9.87
N GLN A 53 1.01 26.38 8.73
CA GLN A 53 -0.09 25.43 8.55
C GLN A 53 0.30 24.01 8.96
N ALA A 54 1.59 23.74 9.18
CA ALA A 54 2.08 22.43 9.58
C ALA A 54 1.33 21.92 10.82
N ALA A 55 0.82 20.69 10.72
CA ALA A 55 0.05 20.07 11.79
C ALA A 55 0.63 18.70 12.13
N ALA A 56 0.72 18.39 13.42
CA ALA A 56 0.91 17.03 13.86
C ALA A 56 -0.42 16.29 13.72
N ARG A 57 -0.53 15.38 12.74
CA ARG A 57 -1.72 14.55 12.58
C ARG A 57 -1.35 13.08 12.57
N GLY A 58 -1.90 12.33 13.52
CA GLY A 58 -1.91 10.87 13.47
C GLY A 58 -2.92 10.39 12.43
N HIS A 59 -2.52 9.44 11.59
CA HIS A 59 -3.41 8.78 10.64
C HIS A 59 -3.83 7.44 11.24
N CYS A 60 -5.14 7.26 11.50
CA CYS A 60 -5.65 6.04 12.14
C CYS A 60 -5.28 4.77 11.34
N GLU A 61 -5.27 4.85 10.01
CA GLU A 61 -4.83 3.76 9.15
C GLU A 61 -3.35 3.39 9.37
N VAL A 62 -2.48 4.38 9.58
CA VAL A 62 -1.05 4.14 9.82
C VAL A 62 -0.87 3.38 11.13
N GLU A 63 -1.60 3.78 12.17
CA GLU A 63 -1.57 3.08 13.47
C GLU A 63 -2.18 1.68 13.39
N ALA A 64 -3.28 1.51 12.67
CA ALA A 64 -3.90 0.20 12.43
C ALA A 64 -2.92 -0.76 11.73
N ILE A 65 -2.26 -0.31 10.67
CA ILE A 65 -1.31 -1.14 9.91
C ILE A 65 -0.07 -1.51 10.73
N LYS A 66 0.47 -0.57 11.52
CA LYS A 66 1.54 -0.87 12.49
C LYS A 66 1.09 -1.93 13.51
N ALA A 67 -0.13 -1.80 14.03
CA ALA A 67 -0.69 -2.75 14.99
C ALA A 67 -0.91 -4.14 14.38
N PHE A 68 -1.39 -4.23 13.15
CA PHE A 68 -1.54 -5.48 12.42
C PHE A 68 -0.19 -6.17 12.18
N HIS A 69 0.82 -5.40 11.78
CA HIS A 69 2.17 -5.91 11.58
C HIS A 69 2.77 -6.44 12.89
N LYS A 70 2.68 -5.66 13.98
CA LYS A 70 3.19 -6.05 15.31
C LYS A 70 2.52 -7.33 15.85
N GLN A 71 1.25 -7.53 15.51
CA GLN A 71 0.47 -8.70 15.92
C GLN A 71 0.53 -9.86 14.91
N TYR A 72 1.35 -9.75 13.87
CA TYR A 72 1.49 -10.77 12.80
C TYR A 72 0.15 -11.17 12.18
N SER A 73 -0.75 -10.19 11.99
CA SER A 73 -2.06 -10.41 11.40
C SER A 73 -1.93 -11.09 10.04
N THR A 74 -2.67 -12.19 9.86
CA THR A 74 -2.69 -12.91 8.59
C THR A 74 -3.90 -12.53 7.73
N ILE A 75 -4.88 -11.85 8.31
CA ILE A 75 -6.15 -11.48 7.66
C ILE A 75 -6.12 -10.06 7.04
N THR A 76 -5.00 -9.36 7.15
CA THR A 76 -4.77 -8.03 6.56
C THR A 76 -3.53 -8.07 5.67
N PRO A 77 -3.39 -7.14 4.70
CA PRO A 77 -2.15 -6.99 3.95
C PRO A 77 -0.93 -6.83 4.87
N ALA A 78 0.16 -7.51 4.55
CA ALA A 78 1.41 -7.35 5.29
C ALA A 78 2.00 -5.94 5.04
N LEU A 79 2.43 -5.27 6.11
CA LEU A 79 3.28 -4.08 6.00
C LEU A 79 4.67 -4.51 5.55
N LEU A 80 5.14 -3.93 4.44
CA LEU A 80 6.46 -4.20 3.85
C LEU A 80 7.47 -3.12 4.20
N GLY A 81 7.01 -1.89 4.42
CA GLY A 81 7.87 -0.79 4.87
C GLY A 81 7.07 0.45 5.20
N ILE A 82 7.58 1.28 6.11
CA ILE A 82 6.98 2.56 6.49
C ILE A 82 8.08 3.61 6.71
N LYS A 83 7.82 4.82 6.26
CA LYS A 83 8.62 6.01 6.52
C LYS A 83 7.70 7.14 6.95
N GLU A 84 7.86 7.60 8.18
CA GLU A 84 7.16 8.77 8.72
C GLU A 84 8.15 9.92 8.79
N ASP A 85 7.91 10.97 8.01
CA ASP A 85 8.84 12.09 7.86
C ASP A 85 8.12 13.44 8.00
N VAL A 86 8.92 14.48 8.14
CA VAL A 86 8.50 15.88 8.14
C VAL A 86 9.07 16.53 6.88
N GLN A 87 8.25 17.30 6.18
CA GLN A 87 8.64 18.03 4.99
C GLN A 87 9.72 19.06 5.32
N ASP A 88 10.76 19.09 4.50
CA ASP A 88 11.88 20.04 4.62
C ASP A 88 11.48 21.48 4.26
N GLN A 89 12.46 22.38 4.23
CA GLN A 89 12.26 23.80 3.92
C GLN A 89 11.79 24.05 2.47
N GLN A 90 11.94 23.05 1.59
CA GLN A 90 11.53 23.08 0.19
C GLN A 90 10.16 22.42 -0.02
N GLY A 91 9.60 21.78 1.00
CA GLY A 91 8.31 21.12 0.96
C GLY A 91 7.11 22.02 0.65
N VAL A 92 6.00 21.38 0.25
CA VAL A 92 4.72 22.06 -0.01
C VAL A 92 4.04 22.54 1.27
N ILE A 93 4.43 22.03 2.43
CA ILE A 93 4.23 22.65 3.74
C ILE A 93 5.49 22.36 4.56
N PRO A 94 6.46 23.28 4.66
CA PRO A 94 7.64 23.05 5.50
C PRO A 94 7.22 22.76 6.95
N GLY A 95 7.75 21.68 7.52
CA GLY A 95 7.33 21.20 8.85
C GLY A 95 6.04 20.36 8.85
N GLY A 96 5.32 20.23 7.73
CA GLY A 96 4.16 19.37 7.60
C GLY A 96 4.52 17.89 7.48
N PHE A 97 3.58 16.98 7.71
CA PHE A 97 3.85 15.54 7.62
C PHE A 97 4.04 15.06 6.16
N ALA A 98 4.85 14.01 6.00
CA ALA A 98 5.02 13.23 4.78
C ALA A 98 5.24 11.75 5.15
N ILE A 99 4.16 10.97 5.14
CA ILE A 99 4.16 9.56 5.57
C ILE A 99 3.96 8.67 4.35
N HIS A 100 4.82 7.67 4.20
CA HIS A 100 4.78 6.68 3.13
C HIS A 100 4.72 5.30 3.78
N PHE A 101 3.84 4.44 3.34
CA PHE A 101 3.93 3.03 3.69
C PHE A 101 3.57 2.14 2.51
N VAL A 102 4.27 1.01 2.48
CA VAL A 102 4.18 0.01 1.43
C VAL A 102 3.59 -1.24 2.05
N PHE A 103 2.53 -1.76 1.46
CA PHE A 103 1.86 -2.96 1.93
C PHE A 103 1.59 -3.91 0.78
N GLN A 104 1.50 -5.20 1.13
CA GLN A 104 1.29 -6.28 0.19
C GLN A 104 0.05 -6.05 -0.67
N ARG A 105 0.17 -6.24 -1.99
CA ARG A 105 -1.00 -6.46 -2.85
C ARG A 105 -1.43 -7.91 -2.68
N VAL A 106 -2.49 -8.14 -1.91
CA VAL A 106 -3.03 -9.49 -1.67
C VAL A 106 -3.68 -10.06 -2.95
N PRO A 107 -3.63 -11.38 -3.17
CA PRO A 107 -4.29 -12.04 -4.29
C PRO A 107 -5.82 -12.03 -4.14
N GLY A 108 -6.50 -12.36 -5.23
CA GLY A 108 -7.95 -12.55 -5.25
C GLY A 108 -8.73 -11.34 -5.74
N TYR A 109 -10.01 -11.30 -5.36
CA TYR A 109 -11.01 -10.42 -5.95
C TYR A 109 -11.72 -9.60 -4.88
N ARG A 110 -11.90 -8.31 -5.16
CA ARG A 110 -12.66 -7.42 -4.27
C ARG A 110 -14.15 -7.75 -4.33
N LEU A 111 -14.80 -7.89 -3.17
CA LEU A 111 -16.20 -8.36 -3.10
C LEU A 111 -17.24 -7.30 -3.51
N TRP A 112 -16.88 -6.01 -3.52
CA TRP A 112 -17.72 -4.93 -4.05
C TRP A 112 -16.90 -4.03 -4.99
N GLU A 113 -17.27 -4.04 -6.26
CA GLU A 113 -16.78 -3.10 -7.28
C GLU A 113 -17.95 -2.76 -8.22
N ASP A 114 -19.05 -2.22 -7.66
CA ASP A 114 -20.34 -2.19 -8.39
C ASP A 114 -20.62 -0.91 -9.22
N HIS A 115 -19.72 0.07 -9.29
CA HIS A 115 -20.06 1.36 -9.98
C HIS A 115 -18.96 2.07 -10.78
N VAL A 116 -17.86 1.40 -11.13
CA VAL A 116 -16.94 1.98 -12.14
C VAL A 116 -17.10 1.20 -13.43
N MET A 117 -17.90 1.76 -14.35
CA MET A 117 -17.75 1.45 -15.77
C MET A 117 -16.26 1.55 -16.09
N PRO A 118 -15.65 0.47 -16.56
CA PRO A 118 -14.23 0.52 -16.76
C PRO A 118 -13.91 1.41 -17.96
N LYS A 119 -13.25 2.55 -17.73
CA LYS A 119 -12.52 3.22 -18.82
C LYS A 119 -11.34 2.35 -19.33
N HIS A 120 -10.96 1.29 -18.58
CA HIS A 120 -9.75 0.48 -18.83
C HIS A 120 -9.85 -1.04 -18.52
N ARG A 121 -11.05 -1.62 -18.47
CA ARG A 121 -11.30 -3.05 -18.16
C ARG A 121 -12.41 -3.55 -19.07
N ALA A 122 -12.34 -4.78 -19.58
CA ALA A 122 -13.26 -5.21 -20.62
C ALA A 122 -14.68 -5.53 -20.11
N GLN A 123 -14.88 -5.80 -18.80
CA GLN A 123 -16.19 -6.19 -18.26
C GLN A 123 -16.39 -5.75 -16.79
N PRO A 124 -17.58 -5.26 -16.40
CA PRO A 124 -17.96 -5.04 -14.99
C PRO A 124 -18.25 -6.39 -14.32
N HIS A 125 -17.77 -6.59 -13.09
CA HIS A 125 -17.89 -7.87 -12.39
C HIS A 125 -19.17 -7.93 -11.56
N ARG A 126 -20.05 -8.92 -11.77
CA ARG A 126 -21.27 -9.14 -10.96
C ARG A 126 -20.96 -10.03 -9.74
N PHE A 127 -19.99 -9.60 -8.93
CA PHE A 127 -19.06 -10.50 -8.24
C PHE A 127 -19.67 -11.46 -7.18
N PHE A 128 -20.47 -11.00 -6.20
CA PHE A 128 -20.85 -11.89 -5.09
C PHE A 128 -21.91 -12.94 -5.48
N THR A 129 -22.89 -12.59 -6.30
CA THR A 129 -23.96 -13.51 -6.74
C THR A 129 -23.49 -14.50 -7.80
N ASP A 130 -22.42 -14.18 -8.52
CA ASP A 130 -21.83 -15.06 -9.53
C ASP A 130 -21.13 -16.28 -8.90
N PHE A 131 -20.71 -16.18 -7.63
CA PHE A 131 -20.18 -17.33 -6.91
C PHE A 131 -21.22 -18.42 -6.68
N THR A 132 -20.75 -19.66 -6.59
CA THR A 132 -21.62 -20.78 -6.20
C THR A 132 -22.15 -20.60 -4.78
N VAL A 133 -23.29 -21.23 -4.45
CA VAL A 133 -23.82 -21.20 -3.07
C VAL A 133 -22.76 -21.68 -2.05
N PRO A 134 -22.08 -22.83 -2.25
CA PRO A 134 -21.05 -23.28 -1.31
C PRO A 134 -19.90 -22.29 -1.13
N GLU A 135 -19.45 -21.64 -2.21
CA GLU A 135 -18.36 -20.66 -2.13
C GLU A 135 -18.78 -19.39 -1.40
N ARG A 136 -20.02 -18.91 -1.61
CA ARG A 136 -20.56 -17.80 -0.80
C ARG A 136 -20.65 -18.15 0.68
N ASP A 137 -21.01 -19.38 1.01
CA ASP A 137 -21.09 -19.82 2.40
C ASP A 137 -19.69 -19.88 3.05
N GLN A 138 -18.68 -20.33 2.30
CA GLN A 138 -17.28 -20.26 2.72
C GLN A 138 -16.80 -18.82 2.93
N ILE A 139 -17.12 -17.89 2.02
CA ILE A 139 -16.80 -16.47 2.16
C ILE A 139 -17.41 -15.91 3.45
N ARG A 140 -18.69 -16.23 3.73
CA ARG A 140 -19.38 -15.79 4.96
C ARG A 140 -18.75 -16.38 6.22
N GLU A 141 -18.36 -17.65 6.18
CA GLU A 141 -17.67 -18.30 7.30
C GLU A 141 -16.30 -17.65 7.57
N SER A 142 -15.51 -17.42 6.51
CA SER A 142 -14.22 -16.73 6.58
C SER A 142 -14.37 -15.29 7.09
N PHE A 143 -15.40 -14.57 6.65
CA PHE A 143 -15.73 -13.26 7.18
C PHE A 143 -16.03 -13.32 8.68
N ASN A 144 -16.89 -14.24 9.13
CA ASN A 144 -17.24 -14.36 10.55
C ASN A 144 -16.04 -14.67 11.44
N LYS A 145 -15.12 -15.52 10.99
CA LYS A 145 -13.88 -15.83 11.71
C LYS A 145 -12.93 -14.64 11.71
N GLY A 146 -12.63 -14.10 10.53
CA GLY A 146 -11.69 -13.00 10.36
C GLY A 146 -12.17 -11.69 11.01
N TYR A 147 -13.47 -11.39 11.00
CA TYR A 147 -14.00 -10.20 11.66
C TYR A 147 -13.83 -10.28 13.18
N ARG A 148 -13.99 -11.47 13.79
CA ARG A 148 -13.72 -11.68 15.22
C ARG A 148 -12.24 -11.53 15.55
N GLU A 149 -11.35 -12.00 14.68
CA GLU A 149 -9.91 -11.78 14.82
C GLU A 149 -9.58 -10.30 14.70
N LEU A 150 -10.15 -9.60 13.72
CA LEU A 150 -9.98 -8.17 13.51
C LEU A 150 -10.41 -7.34 14.73
N ASN A 151 -11.52 -7.71 15.38
CA ASN A 151 -11.95 -7.09 16.63
C ASN A 151 -10.91 -7.27 17.77
N LYS A 152 -10.26 -8.44 17.85
CA LYS A 152 -9.19 -8.67 18.84
C LYS A 152 -7.94 -7.83 18.57
N LEU A 153 -7.68 -7.51 17.30
CA LEU A 153 -6.59 -6.62 16.90
C LEU A 153 -6.85 -5.17 17.32
N GLY A 154 -8.09 -4.83 17.68
CA GLY A 154 -8.49 -3.52 18.22
C GLY A 154 -8.74 -2.45 17.15
N TRP A 155 -8.83 -2.83 15.88
CA TRP A 155 -9.02 -1.90 14.75
C TRP A 155 -10.10 -2.42 13.82
N VAL A 156 -11.22 -1.72 13.73
CA VAL A 156 -12.33 -2.12 12.85
C VAL A 156 -12.76 -0.98 11.93
N PRO A 157 -13.08 -1.26 10.65
CA PRO A 157 -13.61 -0.24 9.76
C PRO A 157 -14.89 0.38 10.34
N TYR A 158 -14.95 1.71 10.39
CA TYR A 158 -16.13 2.45 10.84
C TYR A 158 -17.35 2.16 9.95
N TYR A 159 -17.13 2.13 8.64
CA TYR A 159 -18.10 1.66 7.66
C TYR A 159 -17.63 0.32 7.08
N PRO A 160 -18.08 -0.83 7.64
CA PRO A 160 -17.80 -2.13 7.06
C PRO A 160 -18.58 -2.28 5.75
N SER A 161 -17.89 -2.62 4.68
CA SER A 161 -18.49 -2.84 3.37
C SER A 161 -17.72 -3.91 2.61
N ALA A 162 -18.36 -4.52 1.61
CA ALA A 162 -17.68 -5.49 0.75
C ALA A 162 -16.56 -4.86 -0.12
N THR A 163 -16.42 -3.52 -0.18
CA THR A 163 -15.28 -2.87 -0.87
C THR A 163 -13.98 -3.05 -0.09
N LYS A 164 -14.09 -3.34 1.20
CA LYS A 164 -12.99 -3.55 2.15
C LYS A 164 -12.63 -5.03 2.29
N LEU A 165 -13.15 -5.89 1.41
CA LEU A 165 -12.95 -7.33 1.45
C LEU A 165 -12.37 -7.83 0.13
N ILE A 166 -11.33 -8.64 0.20
CA ILE A 166 -10.76 -9.36 -0.95
C ILE A 166 -10.81 -10.86 -0.67
N TRP A 167 -11.46 -11.62 -1.56
CA TRP A 167 -11.53 -13.08 -1.51
C TRP A 167 -10.51 -13.70 -2.45
N ASP A 168 -9.59 -14.48 -1.88
CA ASP A 168 -8.69 -15.36 -2.62
C ASP A 168 -9.28 -16.78 -2.65
N PRO A 169 -9.83 -17.23 -3.79
CA PRO A 169 -10.41 -18.57 -3.90
C PRO A 169 -9.35 -19.68 -3.88
N ILE A 170 -8.10 -19.38 -4.29
CA ILE A 170 -7.03 -20.39 -4.34
C ILE A 170 -6.64 -20.76 -2.91
N ALA A 171 -6.42 -19.76 -2.06
CA ALA A 171 -6.13 -19.98 -0.65
C ALA A 171 -7.39 -20.18 0.21
N SER A 172 -8.59 -20.03 -0.36
CA SER A 172 -9.87 -19.98 0.37
C SER A 172 -9.83 -19.00 1.55
N LYS A 173 -9.30 -17.80 1.28
CA LYS A 173 -8.95 -16.81 2.31
C LYS A 173 -9.57 -15.45 2.03
N LEU A 174 -10.08 -14.82 3.09
CA LEU A 174 -10.61 -13.46 3.04
C LEU A 174 -9.64 -12.48 3.70
N TYR A 175 -9.35 -11.39 3.01
CA TYR A 175 -8.53 -10.29 3.51
C TYR A 175 -9.40 -9.06 3.79
N PHE A 176 -9.17 -8.43 4.94
CA PHE A 176 -9.69 -7.12 5.30
C PHE A 176 -8.70 -6.06 4.86
N VAL A 177 -9.16 -5.08 4.08
CA VAL A 177 -8.34 -4.04 3.46
C VAL A 177 -8.98 -2.67 3.64
N ASP A 178 -8.22 -1.60 3.34
CA ASP A 178 -8.71 -0.21 3.31
C ASP A 178 -9.22 0.28 4.68
N PHE A 179 -8.26 0.70 5.51
CA PHE A 179 -8.45 1.07 6.91
C PHE A 179 -8.38 2.60 7.11
N ARG A 180 -8.65 3.38 6.06
CA ARG A 180 -8.69 4.85 6.09
C ARG A 180 -9.68 5.41 7.11
N ASP A 181 -10.82 4.72 7.26
CA ASP A 181 -11.88 5.05 8.22
C ASP A 181 -12.01 3.92 9.25
N VAL A 182 -11.21 3.96 10.32
CA VAL A 182 -11.21 2.99 11.43
C VAL A 182 -11.39 3.66 12.78
N HIS A 183 -11.85 2.88 13.76
CA HIS A 183 -11.90 3.22 15.18
C HIS A 183 -11.35 2.07 16.03
#